data_AF-A0A7S3MP24-F1
#
_entry.id   AF-A0A7S3MP24-F1
#
_cell.length_a   1.000
_cell.length_b   1.000
_cell.length_c   1.000
_cell.angle_alpha   90.00
_cell.angle_beta   90.00
_cell.angle_gamma   90.00
#
_symmetry.space_group_name_H-M   'P 1'
#
loop_
_entity.id
_entity.type
_entity.pdbx_description
1 polymer ?
#
loop_
_entity_poly.entity_id
_entity_poly.type
_entity_poly.pdbx_seq_one_letter_code
_entity_poly.pdbx_strand_id
1 'polypeptide(L)'
;MKKSGGKGRRDKKASEKMESKMKKQVGSSQDRLQVKMSENLKSSKFRFLNEQLYKNRSGFAAEMFKESPHLFDDYHEGYRYQVTRWPKNPLDMLIAELQKEKYVNDAVADFGCGEGKLELALQ
;
A
#
# COMPACT_ATOMS: atom_id res chain seq x y z
N MET A 1 39.34 -33.44 -45.73
CA MET A 1 39.27 -33.19 -44.28
C MET A 1 38.44 -31.92 -44.03
N LYS A 2 37.46 -31.97 -43.10
CA LYS A 2 36.77 -30.85 -42.40
C LYS A 2 35.53 -30.13 -43.03
N LYS A 3 34.37 -30.67 -42.65
CA LYS A 3 33.17 -30.07 -41.99
C LYS A 3 32.43 -28.89 -42.66
N SER A 4 31.35 -29.20 -43.38
CA SER A 4 30.20 -28.33 -43.64
C SER A 4 29.09 -28.58 -42.60
N GLY A 5 29.02 -27.78 -41.54
CA GLY A 5 27.96 -27.93 -40.54
C GLY A 5 27.85 -26.68 -39.68
N GLY A 6 26.88 -25.80 -39.96
CA GLY A 6 26.76 -24.59 -39.15
C GLY A 6 25.62 -23.62 -39.44
N LYS A 7 24.81 -23.82 -40.50
CA LYS A 7 23.76 -22.85 -40.89
C LYS A 7 22.45 -23.06 -40.13
N GLY A 8 21.87 -24.27 -40.13
CA GLY A 8 20.58 -24.54 -39.45
C GLY A 8 20.58 -24.46 -37.91
N ARG A 9 21.75 -24.42 -37.27
CA ARG A 9 21.88 -24.33 -35.79
C ARG A 9 21.82 -22.88 -35.28
N ARG A 10 22.03 -21.88 -36.15
CA ARG A 10 21.96 -20.45 -35.79
C ARG A 10 20.53 -19.91 -35.87
N ASP A 11 19.77 -20.36 -36.87
CA ASP A 11 18.39 -19.92 -37.08
C ASP A 11 17.44 -20.44 -35.99
N LYS A 12 17.61 -21.70 -35.54
CA LYS A 12 16.89 -22.27 -34.39
C LYS A 12 17.14 -21.50 -33.09
N LYS A 13 18.41 -21.14 -32.85
CA LYS A 13 18.83 -20.43 -31.64
C LYS A 13 18.32 -18.98 -31.60
N ALA A 14 18.12 -18.36 -32.77
CA ALA A 14 17.53 -17.03 -32.89
C ALA A 14 16.01 -17.06 -32.66
N SER A 15 15.31 -18.06 -33.19
CA SER A 15 13.87 -18.30 -32.97
C SER A 15 13.55 -18.59 -31.50
N GLU A 16 14.27 -19.50 -30.85
CA GLU A 16 14.11 -19.81 -29.41
C GLU A 16 14.38 -18.58 -28.53
N LYS A 17 15.38 -17.76 -28.89
CA LYS A 17 15.68 -16.52 -28.17
C LYS A 17 14.57 -15.49 -28.34
N MET A 18 13.94 -15.41 -29.51
CA MET A 18 12.83 -14.48 -29.80
C MET A 18 11.55 -14.90 -29.05
N GLU A 19 11.21 -16.20 -29.06
CA GLU A 19 10.10 -16.74 -28.27
C GLU A 19 10.30 -16.55 -26.76
N SER A 20 11.53 -16.76 -26.25
CA SER A 20 11.83 -16.53 -24.84
C SER A 20 11.68 -15.06 -24.43
N LYS A 21 12.05 -14.13 -25.33
CA LYS A 21 11.90 -12.68 -25.13
C LYS A 21 10.43 -12.28 -25.11
N MET A 22 9.64 -12.83 -26.04
CA MET A 22 8.22 -12.54 -26.15
C MET A 22 7.43 -13.10 -24.95
N LYS A 23 7.72 -14.33 -24.51
CA LYS A 23 7.17 -14.89 -23.26
C LYS A 23 7.53 -14.06 -22.02
N LYS A 24 8.78 -13.60 -21.90
CA LYS A 24 9.19 -12.69 -20.79
C LYS A 24 8.47 -11.35 -20.82
N GLN A 25 8.26 -10.78 -22.01
CA GLN A 25 7.63 -9.47 -22.17
C GLN A 25 6.10 -9.53 -21.94
N VAL A 26 5.45 -10.62 -22.35
CA VAL A 26 4.04 -10.88 -22.06
C VAL A 26 3.83 -11.17 -20.58
N GLY A 27 4.65 -12.03 -19.96
CA GLY A 27 4.61 -12.28 -18.51
C GLY A 27 4.81 -11.01 -17.69
N SER A 28 5.82 -10.20 -18.04
CA SER A 28 6.04 -8.87 -17.44
C SER A 28 4.84 -7.91 -17.58
N SER A 29 4.10 -8.00 -18.68
CA SER A 29 2.93 -7.14 -18.91
C SER A 29 1.70 -7.64 -18.16
N GLN A 30 1.52 -8.97 -18.06
CA GLN A 30 0.49 -9.59 -17.23
C GLN A 30 0.73 -9.32 -15.74
N ASP A 31 1.97 -9.44 -15.26
CA ASP A 31 2.35 -9.13 -13.88
C ASP A 31 2.07 -7.66 -13.54
N ARG A 32 2.42 -6.74 -14.44
CA ARG A 32 2.11 -5.30 -14.26
C ARG A 32 0.61 -5.02 -14.23
N LEU A 33 -0.18 -5.72 -15.03
CA LEU A 33 -1.64 -5.57 -15.01
C LEU A 33 -2.23 -6.11 -13.70
N GLN A 34 -1.78 -7.27 -13.24
CA GLN A 34 -2.20 -7.86 -11.97
C GLN A 34 -1.88 -6.94 -10.79
N VAL A 35 -0.67 -6.37 -10.75
CA VAL A 35 -0.28 -5.39 -9.73
C VAL A 35 -1.21 -4.18 -9.76
N LYS A 36 -1.42 -3.55 -10.93
CA LYS A 36 -2.32 -2.40 -11.05
C LYS A 36 -3.76 -2.72 -10.64
N MET A 37 -4.28 -3.89 -11.01
CA MET A 37 -5.60 -4.33 -10.59
C MET A 37 -5.67 -4.50 -9.07
N SER A 38 -4.66 -5.10 -8.45
CA SER A 38 -4.60 -5.26 -7.00
C SER A 38 -4.55 -3.92 -6.26
N GLU A 39 -3.76 -2.95 -6.75
CA GLU A 39 -3.70 -1.60 -6.19
C GLU A 39 -5.03 -0.87 -6.32
N ASN A 40 -5.70 -1.00 -7.47
CA ASN A 40 -7.03 -0.42 -7.68
C ASN A 40 -8.08 -1.02 -6.73
N LEU A 41 -8.04 -2.34 -6.50
CA LEU A 41 -8.94 -3.00 -5.54
C LEU A 41 -8.71 -2.48 -4.11
N LYS A 42 -7.45 -2.35 -3.69
CA LYS A 42 -7.09 -1.76 -2.39
C LYS A 42 -7.60 -0.33 -2.25
N SER A 43 -7.41 0.50 -3.28
CA SER A 43 -7.90 1.88 -3.26
C SER A 43 -9.42 1.98 -3.21
N SER A 44 -10.14 1.13 -3.96
CA SER A 44 -11.61 1.08 -3.93
C SER A 44 -12.12 0.62 -2.56
N LYS A 45 -11.49 -0.39 -1.96
CA LYS A 45 -11.83 -0.88 -0.62
C LYS A 45 -11.67 0.21 0.44
N PHE A 46 -10.53 0.92 0.41
CA PHE A 46 -10.31 2.06 1.30
C PHE A 46 -11.36 3.16 1.14
N ARG A 47 -11.68 3.55 -0.11
CA ARG A 47 -12.70 4.58 -0.38
C ARG A 47 -14.07 4.18 0.15
N PHE A 48 -14.46 2.92 -0.06
CA PHE A 48 -15.70 2.38 0.46
C PHE A 48 -15.73 2.42 1.99
N LEU A 49 -14.70 1.89 2.66
CA LEU A 49 -14.63 1.90 4.13
C LEU A 49 -14.67 3.32 4.68
N ASN A 50 -13.88 4.23 4.11
CA ASN A 50 -13.86 5.63 4.49
C ASN A 50 -15.25 6.26 4.36
N GLU A 51 -15.96 6.01 3.26
CA GLU A 51 -17.34 6.47 3.09
C GLU A 51 -18.28 5.91 4.17
N GLN A 52 -18.17 4.61 4.51
CA GLN A 52 -18.97 4.04 5.58
C GLN A 52 -18.70 4.73 6.93
N LEU A 53 -17.45 5.04 7.23
CA LEU A 53 -17.08 5.73 8.47
C LEU A 53 -17.63 7.16 8.55
N TYR A 54 -17.65 7.89 7.42
CA TYR A 54 -18.15 9.27 7.40
C TYR A 54 -19.67 9.41 7.28
N LYS A 55 -20.37 8.40 6.77
CA LYS A 55 -21.83 8.44 6.56
C LYS A 55 -22.65 7.75 7.64
N ASN A 56 -22.01 7.07 8.59
CA ASN A 56 -22.68 6.32 9.64
C ASN A 56 -22.27 6.81 11.03
N ARG A 57 -22.98 6.36 12.06
CA ARG A 57 -22.67 6.67 13.47
C ARG A 57 -21.46 5.87 13.94
N SER A 58 -20.74 6.39 14.94
CA SER A 58 -19.59 5.71 15.55
C SER A 58 -19.91 4.30 16.07
N GLY A 59 -21.10 4.08 16.62
CA GLY A 59 -21.54 2.75 17.07
C GLY A 59 -21.62 1.72 15.94
N PHE A 60 -21.99 2.14 14.73
CA PHE A 60 -21.99 1.27 13.55
C PHE A 60 -20.56 0.94 13.11
N ALA A 61 -19.66 1.93 13.09
CA ALA A 61 -18.25 1.70 12.79
C ALA A 61 -17.60 0.75 13.80
N ALA A 62 -17.91 0.90 15.09
CA ALA A 62 -17.43 0.02 16.14
C ALA A 62 -17.90 -1.42 15.94
N GLU A 63 -19.19 -1.63 15.63
CA GLU A 63 -19.70 -2.97 15.36
C GLU A 63 -19.11 -3.57 14.08
N MET A 64 -18.99 -2.78 13.01
CA MET A 64 -18.38 -3.23 11.75
C MET A 64 -16.95 -3.75 11.93
N PHE A 65 -16.12 -3.02 12.68
CA PHE A 65 -14.75 -3.45 12.96
C PHE A 65 -14.71 -4.64 13.95
N LYS A 66 -15.67 -4.74 14.86
CA LYS A 66 -15.76 -5.88 15.78
C LYS A 66 -16.19 -7.17 15.05
N GLU A 67 -17.16 -7.08 14.14
CA GLU A 67 -17.63 -8.18 13.31
C GLU A 67 -16.55 -8.63 12.31
N SER A 68 -15.77 -7.68 11.79
CA SER A 68 -14.73 -7.95 10.80
C SER A 68 -13.44 -7.19 11.11
N PRO A 69 -12.59 -7.70 12.03
CA PRO A 69 -11.38 -7.03 12.49
C PRO A 69 -10.40 -6.64 11.38
N HIS A 70 -10.28 -7.47 10.33
CA HIS A 70 -9.42 -7.20 9.18
C HIS A 70 -9.76 -5.89 8.46
N LEU A 71 -11.01 -5.40 8.54
CA LEU A 71 -11.40 -4.11 7.95
C LEU A 71 -10.68 -2.93 8.60
N PHE A 72 -10.28 -3.05 9.86
CA PHE A 72 -9.46 -2.05 10.53
C PHE A 72 -8.09 -1.94 9.85
N ASP A 73 -7.45 -3.08 9.57
CA ASP A 73 -6.15 -3.14 8.88
C ASP A 73 -6.25 -2.62 7.45
N ASP A 74 -7.30 -3.02 6.72
CA ASP A 74 -7.57 -2.54 5.36
C ASP A 74 -7.76 -1.02 5.32
N TYR A 75 -8.50 -0.48 6.28
CA TYR A 75 -8.70 0.95 6.42
C TYR A 75 -7.36 1.66 6.70
N HIS A 76 -6.57 1.17 7.65
CA HIS A 76 -5.28 1.77 8.00
C HIS A 76 -4.22 1.61 6.90
N GLU A 77 -4.22 0.52 6.14
CA GLU A 77 -3.37 0.36 4.94
C GLU A 77 -3.68 1.44 3.90
N GLY A 78 -4.96 1.64 3.61
CA GLY A 78 -5.42 2.69 2.71
C GLY A 78 -5.08 4.08 3.22
N TYR A 79 -5.29 4.34 4.52
CA TYR A 79 -4.97 5.61 5.16
C TYR A 79 -3.47 5.92 5.08
N ARG A 80 -2.59 4.98 5.44
CA ARG A 80 -1.13 5.13 5.30
C ARG A 80 -0.74 5.48 3.87
N TYR A 81 -1.30 4.75 2.91
CA TYR A 81 -1.03 5.03 1.49
C TYR A 81 -1.45 6.46 1.09
N GLN A 82 -2.56 6.99 1.59
CA GLN A 82 -2.94 8.39 1.35
C GLN A 82 -1.99 9.37 2.03
N VAL A 83 -1.66 9.15 3.31
CA VAL A 83 -0.83 10.06 4.11
C VAL A 83 0.57 10.23 3.51
N THR A 84 1.17 9.20 2.93
CA THR A 84 2.50 9.29 2.28
C THR A 84 2.55 10.30 1.13
N ARG A 85 1.39 10.67 0.56
CA ARG A 85 1.28 11.60 -0.57
C ARG A 85 1.04 13.04 -0.12
N TRP A 86 0.80 13.26 1.16
CA TRP A 86 0.55 14.60 1.68
C TRP A 86 1.87 15.36 1.75
N PRO A 87 1.91 16.64 1.33
CA PRO A 87 3.13 17.44 1.44
C PRO A 87 3.55 17.67 2.90
N LYS A 88 2.60 17.59 3.83
CA LYS A 88 2.82 17.69 5.27
C LYS A 88 1.76 16.88 6.01
N ASN A 89 2.19 16.00 6.91
CA ASN A 89 1.29 15.26 7.78
C ASN A 89 0.96 16.09 9.03
N PRO A 90 -0.32 16.33 9.36
CA PRO A 90 -0.71 17.10 10.53
C PRO A 90 -0.24 16.49 11.85
N LEU A 91 -0.16 15.16 11.95
CA LEU A 91 0.31 14.50 13.16
C LEU A 91 1.77 14.85 13.47
N ASP A 92 2.61 14.98 12.44
CA ASP A 92 4.02 15.37 12.64
C ASP A 92 4.14 16.80 13.18
N MET A 93 3.21 17.69 12.81
CA MET A 93 3.15 19.05 13.37
C MET A 93 2.71 19.04 14.83
N LEU A 94 1.74 18.19 15.18
CA LEU A 94 1.25 18.06 16.55
C LEU A 94 2.33 17.48 17.46
N ILE A 95 3.04 16.44 17.01
CA ILE A 95 4.19 15.87 17.75
C ILE A 95 5.22 16.95 18.05
N ALA A 96 5.63 17.72 17.03
CA ALA A 96 6.61 18.80 17.22
C ALA A 96 6.13 19.91 18.17
N GLU A 97 4.82 20.18 18.23
CA GLU A 97 4.26 21.13 19.18
C GLU A 97 4.25 20.58 20.60
N LEU A 98 3.83 19.32 20.78
CA LEU A 98 3.67 18.66 22.08
C LEU A 98 5.01 18.30 22.73
N GLN A 99 6.09 18.18 21.96
CA GLN A 99 7.45 17.99 22.49
C GLN A 99 8.06 19.25 23.11
N LYS A 100 7.38 20.40 23.06
CA LYS A 100 7.88 21.64 23.69
C LYS A 100 7.78 21.55 25.21
N GLU A 101 8.78 22.09 25.91
CA GLU A 101 8.89 22.12 27.38
C GLU A 101 7.60 22.48 28.12
N LYS A 102 6.80 23.41 27.57
CA LYS A 102 5.53 23.83 28.16
C LYS A 102 4.48 22.72 28.31
N TYR A 103 4.62 21.60 27.59
CA TYR A 103 3.66 20.48 27.58
C TYR A 103 4.22 19.19 28.20
N VAL A 104 5.48 19.18 28.67
CA VAL A 104 6.14 17.97 29.19
C VAL A 104 5.42 17.35 30.40
N ASN A 105 4.71 18.18 31.18
CA ASN A 105 3.95 17.74 32.34
C ASN A 105 2.44 17.60 32.08
N ASP A 106 2.00 17.87 30.85
CA ASP A 106 0.58 17.82 30.50
C ASP A 106 0.19 16.40 30.10
N ALA A 107 -0.98 15.96 30.57
CA ALA A 107 -1.57 14.72 30.11
C ALA A 107 -2.19 14.90 28.72
N VAL A 108 -1.78 14.05 27.77
CA VAL A 108 -2.32 14.04 26.39
C VAL A 108 -3.19 12.81 26.19
N ALA A 109 -4.37 13.01 25.61
CA ALA A 109 -5.28 11.94 25.21
C ALA A 109 -5.50 11.94 23.70
N ASP A 110 -5.16 10.82 23.04
CA ASP A 110 -5.26 10.66 21.58
C ASP A 110 -6.55 9.90 21.20
N PHE A 111 -7.59 10.65 20.84
CA PHE A 111 -8.90 10.09 20.50
C PHE A 111 -8.92 9.61 19.05
N GLY A 112 -8.88 8.29 18.87
CA GLY A 112 -8.73 7.68 17.55
C GLY A 112 -7.28 7.54 17.13
N CYS A 113 -6.41 7.13 18.07
CA CYS A 113 -4.96 7.02 17.92
C CYS A 113 -4.48 6.08 16.79
N GLY A 114 -5.38 5.26 16.22
CA GLY A 114 -5.06 4.32 15.15
C GLY A 114 -3.95 3.35 15.58
N GLU A 115 -2.78 3.50 14.98
CA GLU A 115 -1.58 2.69 15.26
C GLU A 115 -0.72 3.26 16.41
N GLY A 116 -1.17 4.29 17.12
CA GLY A 116 -0.48 4.81 18.31
C GLY A 116 0.77 5.67 18.01
N LYS A 117 0.86 6.27 16.81
CA LYS A 117 2.05 7.04 16.41
C LYS A 117 2.35 8.21 17.36
N LEU A 118 1.34 8.86 17.93
CA LEU A 118 1.55 9.98 18.86
C LEU A 118 2.21 9.50 20.16
N GLU A 119 1.69 8.42 20.75
CA GLU A 119 2.26 7.80 21.96
C GLU A 119 3.72 7.45 21.76
N LEU A 120 4.05 6.75 20.67
CA LEU A 120 5.41 6.34 20.34
C LEU A 120 6.38 7.52 20.16
N ALA A 121 5.88 8.71 19.82
CA ALA A 121 6.69 9.89 19.59
C ALA A 121 6.88 10.79 20.82
N LEU A 122 6.08 10.58 21.87
CA LEU A 122 6.11 11.35 23.13
C LEU A 122 6.75 10.58 24.31
N GLN A 123 7.18 9.34 24.09
CA GLN A 123 8.05 8.59 25.01
C GLN A 123 9.49 9.14 25.00
#